data_AF-A0A968FVW3-F1
#
_entry.id   AF-A0A968FVW3-F1
#
_cell.length_a   1.000
_cell.length_b   1.000
_cell.length_c   1.000
_cell.angle_alpha   90.00
_cell.angle_beta   90.00
_cell.angle_gamma   90.00
#
_symmetry.space_group_name_H-M   'P 1'
#
loop_
_entity.id
_entity.type
_entity.pdbx_description
1 polymer ?
#
loop_
_entity_poly.entity_id
_entity_poly.type
_entity_poly.pdbx_seq_one_letter_code
_entity_poly.pdbx_strand_id
1 'polypeptide(L)'
;MVIQGSAGSGKTTVALHRLAWLLHADNSRVRPQNTRVMVMNKSLQIYVSSTLPALGISEVETTTFTGWALSIIRRATRGRAQFQFRNLPAFVEEIKFSEGMLQA
;
A
#
# COMPACT_ATOMS: atom_id res chain seq x y z
N MET A 1 -14.30 -0.16 8.75
CA MET A 1 -13.85 0.94 9.64
C MET A 1 -13.07 1.94 8.82
N VAL A 2 -13.22 3.23 9.06
CA VAL A 2 -12.43 4.30 8.43
C VAL A 2 -11.77 5.12 9.54
N ILE A 3 -10.48 5.43 9.39
CA ILE A 3 -9.73 6.27 10.33
C ILE A 3 -9.45 7.61 9.64
N GLN A 4 -9.99 8.70 10.19
CA GLN A 4 -9.82 10.06 9.69
C GLN A 4 -9.01 10.89 10.70
N GLY A 5 -8.18 11.82 10.20
CA GLY A 5 -7.33 12.67 11.04
C GLY A 5 -6.33 13.49 10.22
N SER A 6 -5.78 14.54 10.81
CA SER A 6 -4.81 15.45 10.18
C SER A 6 -3.48 14.77 9.83
N ALA A 7 -2.63 15.43 9.03
CA ALA A 7 -1.27 14.95 8.77
C ALA A 7 -0.51 14.80 10.11
N GLY A 8 0.30 13.74 10.21
CA GLY A 8 1.06 13.45 11.45
C GLY A 8 0.25 12.87 12.61
N SER A 9 -1.09 12.75 12.51
CA SER A 9 -1.94 12.27 13.61
C SER A 9 -1.83 10.77 13.95
N GLY A 10 -0.82 10.05 13.44
CA GLY A 10 -0.59 8.64 13.76
C GLY A 10 -1.55 7.61 13.13
N LYS A 11 -2.31 7.97 12.08
CA LYS A 11 -3.30 7.07 11.44
C LYS A 11 -2.73 5.71 11.05
N THR A 12 -1.53 5.69 10.46
CA THR A 12 -0.85 4.46 10.07
C THR A 12 -0.57 3.59 11.28
N THR A 13 -0.02 4.17 12.35
CA THR A 13 0.27 3.47 13.60
C THR A 13 -1.00 2.85 14.21
N VAL A 14 -2.08 3.62 14.31
CA VAL A 14 -3.37 3.12 14.81
C VAL A 14 -3.90 1.98 13.95
N ALA A 15 -3.82 2.09 12.62
CA ALA A 15 -4.24 1.02 11.72
C ALA A 15 -3.45 -0.27 11.93
N LEU A 16 -2.12 -0.19 12.11
CA LEU A 16 -1.27 -1.36 12.37
C LEU A 16 -1.55 -1.99 13.73
N HIS A 17 -1.77 -1.20 14.78
CA HIS A 17 -2.19 -1.75 16.08
C HIS A 17 -3.57 -2.40 16.02
N ARG A 18 -4.51 -1.85 15.25
CA ARG A 18 -5.82 -2.48 15.04
C ARG A 18 -5.70 -3.79 14.30
N LEU A 19 -4.83 -3.87 13.30
CA LEU A 19 -4.50 -5.11 12.63
C LEU A 19 -3.91 -6.14 13.60
N ALA A 20 -2.93 -5.76 14.44
CA ALA A 20 -2.35 -6.62 15.46
C ALA A 20 -3.44 -7.20 16.39
N TRP A 21 -4.33 -6.32 16.85
CA TRP A 21 -5.44 -6.70 17.72
C TRP A 21 -6.38 -7.70 17.02
N LEU A 22 -6.74 -7.48 15.75
CA LEU A 22 -7.60 -8.39 14.99
C LEU A 22 -6.96 -9.77 14.78
N LEU A 23 -5.65 -9.83 14.57
CA LEU A 23 -4.93 -11.09 14.31
C LEU A 23 -4.64 -11.90 15.59
N HIS A 24 -4.91 -11.33 16.75
CA HIS A 24 -4.79 -12.04 18.01
C HIS A 24 -5.91 -13.10 18.14
N ALA A 25 -5.55 -14.30 18.64
CA ALA A 25 -6.35 -15.52 18.54
C ALA A 25 -7.79 -15.38 19.08
N ASP A 26 -7.98 -14.61 20.15
CA ASP A 26 -9.28 -14.47 20.81
C ASP A 26 -10.11 -13.28 20.31
N ASN A 27 -9.54 -12.42 19.47
CA ASN A 27 -10.17 -11.16 19.07
C ASN A 27 -10.92 -11.26 17.74
N SER A 28 -10.55 -12.18 16.85
CA SER A 28 -11.27 -12.41 15.60
C SER A 28 -10.93 -13.76 14.95
N ARG A 29 -11.68 -14.13 13.90
CA ARG A 29 -11.39 -15.31 13.06
C ARG A 29 -10.40 -15.03 11.92
N VAL A 30 -9.85 -13.82 11.86
CA VAL A 30 -8.94 -13.39 10.79
C VAL A 30 -7.60 -14.10 10.97
N ARG A 31 -7.07 -14.65 9.88
CA ARG A 31 -5.77 -15.32 9.85
C ARG A 31 -4.74 -14.46 9.14
N PRO A 32 -3.48 -14.37 9.62
CA PRO A 32 -2.44 -13.58 8.99
C PRO A 32 -2.25 -13.90 7.50
N GLN A 33 -2.27 -15.18 7.15
CA GLN A 33 -2.05 -15.69 5.78
C GLN A 33 -3.16 -15.28 4.80
N ASN A 34 -4.35 -14.97 5.31
CA ASN A 34 -5.48 -14.49 4.51
C ASN A 34 -5.61 -12.96 4.56
N THR A 35 -4.62 -12.27 5.12
CA THR A 35 -4.63 -10.82 5.33
C THR A 35 -3.55 -10.16 4.50
N ARG A 36 -3.86 -8.96 3.98
CA ARG A 36 -2.94 -8.17 3.16
C ARG A 36 -3.02 -6.70 3.52
N VAL A 37 -1.88 -6.06 3.68
CA VAL A 37 -1.78 -4.61 3.83
C VAL A 37 -1.40 -3.99 2.49
N MET A 38 -2.29 -3.15 1.95
CA MET A 38 -2.01 -2.35 0.76
C MET A 38 -1.63 -0.93 1.13
N VAL A 39 -0.53 -0.44 0.56
CA VAL A 39 -0.01 0.92 0.78
C VAL A 39 0.20 1.65 -0.55
N MET A 40 0.35 2.98 -0.49
CA MET A 40 0.41 3.82 -1.69
C MET A 40 1.73 3.70 -2.46
N ASN A 41 2.85 3.46 -1.77
CA ASN A 41 4.17 3.47 -2.39
C ASN A 41 5.14 2.50 -1.70
N LYS A 42 6.29 2.28 -2.35
CA LYS A 42 7.29 1.31 -1.91
C LYS A 42 7.96 1.70 -0.59
N SER A 43 8.14 3.00 -0.31
CA SER A 43 8.71 3.47 0.95
C SER A 43 7.82 3.08 2.14
N LEU A 44 6.51 3.30 2.01
CA LEU A 44 5.53 2.85 3.02
C LEU A 44 5.47 1.33 3.11
N GLN A 45 5.66 0.61 2.00
CA GLN A 45 5.68 -0.86 2.00
C GLN A 45 6.84 -1.36 2.85
N ILE A 46 8.04 -0.82 2.65
CA ILE A 46 9.23 -1.17 3.43
C ILE A 46 9.01 -0.87 4.91
N TYR A 47 8.50 0.33 5.22
CA TYR A 47 8.21 0.74 6.60
C TYR A 47 7.20 -0.19 7.30
N VAL A 48 6.09 -0.50 6.65
CA VAL A 48 5.07 -1.39 7.23
C VAL A 48 5.62 -2.81 7.38
N SER A 49 6.29 -3.33 6.36
CA SER A 49 6.89 -4.67 6.40
C SER A 49 7.91 -4.84 7.53
N SER A 50 8.67 -3.81 7.89
CA SER A 50 9.59 -3.87 9.03
C SER A 50 8.89 -3.65 10.38
N THR A 51 7.77 -2.94 10.39
CA THR A 51 7.01 -2.65 11.62
C THR A 51 6.14 -3.82 12.07
N LEU A 52 5.53 -4.58 11.14
CA LEU A 52 4.65 -5.69 11.48
C LEU A 52 5.34 -6.75 12.37
N PRO A 53 6.58 -7.21 12.08
CA PRO A 53 7.30 -8.14 12.95
C PRO A 53 7.54 -7.58 14.36
N ALA A 54 7.82 -6.27 14.49
CA ALA A 54 7.99 -5.63 15.79
C ALA A 54 6.69 -5.60 16.62
N LEU A 55 5.54 -5.72 15.98
CA LEU A 55 4.23 -5.88 16.62
C LEU A 55 3.85 -7.34 16.88
N GLY A 56 4.76 -8.30 16.66
CA GLY A 56 4.50 -9.73 16.81
C GLY A 56 3.65 -10.33 15.68
N ILE A 57 3.52 -9.62 14.55
CA ILE A 57 2.73 -10.06 13.40
C ILE A 57 3.68 -10.63 12.34
N SER A 58 3.53 -11.92 12.05
CA SER A 58 4.17 -12.61 10.93
C SER A 58 3.15 -12.95 9.84
N GLU A 59 3.65 -13.32 8.65
CA GLU A 59 2.85 -13.93 7.57
C GLU A 59 1.75 -13.06 6.93
N VAL A 60 1.68 -11.77 7.27
CA VAL A 60 0.85 -10.80 6.56
C VAL A 60 1.61 -10.23 5.36
N GLU A 61 1.03 -10.36 4.16
CA GLU A 61 1.63 -9.77 2.97
C GLU A 61 1.43 -8.24 2.94
N THR A 62 2.51 -7.49 2.76
CA THR A 62 2.45 -6.05 2.53
C THR A 62 2.86 -5.73 1.10
N THR A 63 2.02 -4.98 0.37
CA THR A 63 2.26 -4.67 -1.04
C THR A 63 1.72 -3.29 -1.43
N THR A 64 2.13 -2.79 -2.58
CA THR A 64 1.46 -1.63 -3.19
C THR A 64 0.29 -2.10 -4.04
N PHE A 65 -0.69 -1.22 -4.29
CA PHE A 65 -1.77 -1.54 -5.20
C PHE A 65 -1.26 -1.98 -6.58
N THR A 66 -0.32 -1.20 -7.16
CA THR A 66 0.29 -1.51 -8.45
C THR A 66 1.03 -2.85 -8.43
N GLY A 67 1.80 -3.13 -7.38
CA GLY A 67 2.51 -4.40 -7.22
C GLY A 67 1.56 -5.59 -7.17
N TRP A 68 0.47 -5.48 -6.41
CA TRP A 68 -0.57 -6.49 -6.33
C TRP A 68 -1.28 -6.71 -7.67
N ALA A 69 -1.74 -5.64 -8.31
CA ALA A 69 -2.45 -5.71 -9.59
C ALA A 69 -1.58 -6.36 -10.68
N LEU A 70 -0.31 -5.95 -10.79
CA LEU A 70 0.64 -6.57 -11.72
C LEU A 70 0.86 -8.05 -11.42
N SER A 71 0.88 -8.46 -10.14
CA SER A 71 0.99 -9.87 -9.77
C SER A 71 -0.20 -10.71 -10.26
N ILE A 72 -1.41 -10.14 -10.29
CA ILE A 72 -2.61 -10.81 -10.80
C ILE A 72 -2.53 -10.90 -12.32
N ILE A 73 -2.22 -9.78 -12.99
CA ILE A 73 -2.23 -9.76 -14.46
C ILE A 73 -1.13 -10.67 -15.01
N ARG A 74 0.07 -10.66 -14.41
CA ARG A 74 1.16 -11.59 -14.80
C ARG A 74 0.73 -13.05 -14.69
N ARG A 75 0.01 -13.41 -13.62
CA ARG A 75 -0.54 -14.76 -13.43
C ARG A 75 -1.61 -15.09 -14.48
N ALA A 76 -2.58 -14.21 -14.68
CA ALA A 76 -3.68 -14.40 -15.64
C ALA A 76 -3.18 -14.51 -17.09
N THR A 77 -2.16 -13.74 -17.45
CA THR A 77 -1.61 -13.69 -18.81
C THR A 77 -0.44 -14.64 -19.04
N ARG A 78 -0.06 -15.45 -18.04
CA ARG A 78 1.12 -16.32 -18.07
C ARG A 78 2.39 -15.56 -18.49
N GLY A 79 2.53 -14.34 -17.99
CA GLY A 79 3.67 -13.46 -18.29
C GLY A 79 3.68 -12.83 -19.69
N ARG A 80 2.63 -13.02 -20.50
CA ARG A 80 2.58 -12.52 -21.89
C ARG A 80 2.16 -11.05 -22.00
N ALA A 81 1.61 -10.46 -20.94
CA ALA A 81 1.30 -9.03 -20.94
C ALA A 81 2.57 -8.19 -20.79
N GLN A 82 2.87 -7.40 -21.82
CA GLN A 82 3.86 -6.34 -21.75
C GLN A 82 3.15 -5.05 -21.33
N PHE A 83 3.61 -4.46 -20.23
CA PHE A 83 3.13 -3.17 -19.78
C PHE A 83 4.08 -2.10 -20.30
N GLN A 84 3.61 -1.28 -21.24
CA GLN A 84 4.22 0.01 -21.44
C GLN A 84 3.66 0.96 -20.40
N PHE A 85 4.52 1.38 -19.46
CA PHE A 85 4.27 2.65 -18.81
C PHE A 85 4.40 3.69 -19.91
N ARG A 86 3.27 4.24 -20.38
CA ARG A 86 3.34 5.48 -21.14
C ARG A 86 3.99 6.47 -20.20
N ASN A 87 5.24 6.85 -20.48
CA ASN A 87 5.80 8.07 -19.91
C ASN A 87 4.74 9.14 -20.09
N LEU A 88 4.50 9.94 -19.06
CA LEU A 88 3.71 11.14 -19.26
C LEU A 88 4.36 11.87 -20.44
N PRO A 89 3.59 12.21 -21.49
CA PRO A 89 4.14 13.04 -22.54
C PRO A 89 4.80 14.25 -21.89
N ALA A 90 5.99 14.65 -22.35
CA ALA A 90 6.78 15.70 -21.70
C ALA A 90 5.95 16.97 -21.40
N PHE A 91 5.02 17.32 -22.29
CA PHE A 91 4.10 18.45 -22.11
C PHE A 91 3.19 18.34 -20.87
N VAL A 92 2.83 17.13 -20.43
CA VAL A 92 2.01 16.90 -19.22
C VAL A 92 2.84 17.08 -17.95
N GLU A 93 4.12 16.71 -17.97
CA GLU A 93 5.04 17.06 -16.87
C GLU A 93 5.25 18.57 -16.81
N GLU A 94 5.46 19.21 -17.96
CA GLU A 94 5.65 20.66 -18.07
C GLU A 94 4.43 21.45 -17.57
N ILE A 95 3.21 21.01 -17.90
CA ILE A 95 1.97 21.58 -17.34
C ILE A 95 1.89 21.33 -15.83
N LYS A 96 2.28 20.13 -15.35
CA LYS A 96 2.26 19.78 -13.93
C LYS A 96 3.21 20.57 -13.06
N PHE A 97 4.33 20.99 -13.62
CA PHE A 97 5.36 21.79 -12.94
C PHE A 97 5.32 23.27 -13.34
N SER A 98 4.34 23.69 -14.15
CA SER A 98 4.14 25.11 -14.46
C SER A 98 3.75 25.88 -13.19
N GLU A 99 4.27 27.11 -13.05
CA GLU A 99 4.00 27.97 -11.89
C GLU A 99 2.50 28.18 -11.65
N GLY A 100 1.68 28.12 -12.70
CA GLY A 100 0.22 28.26 -12.62
C GLY A 100 -0.52 27.14 -11.87
N MET A 101 0.06 25.94 -11.70
CA MET A 101 -0.54 24.86 -10.89
C MET A 101 0.07 24.72 -9.48
N LEU A 102 1.27 25.25 -9.23
CA LEU A 102 1.89 25.24 -7.90
C LEU A 102 1.38 26.38 -7.00
N GLN A 103 0.67 27.35 -7.58
CA GLN A 103 0.08 28.51 -6.89
C GLN A 103 -1.43 28.38 -6.66
N ALA A 104 -2.05 27.25 -6.97
CA ALA A 104 -3.49 26.98 -6.80
C ALA A 104 -3.80 26.13 -5.55
#